data_AF-A0A2M9KNL8-F1
#
_entry.id   AF-A0A2M9KNL8-F1
#
_cell.length_a   1.000
_cell.length_b   1.000
_cell.length_c   1.000
_cell.angle_alpha   90.00
_cell.angle_beta   90.00
_cell.angle_gamma   90.00
#
_symmetry.space_group_name_H-M   'P 1'
#
loop_
_entity.id
_entity.type
_entity.pdbx_description
1 polymer ?
#
loop_
_entity_poly.entity_id
_entity_poly.type
_entity_poly.pdbx_seq_one_letter_code
_entity_poly.pdbx_strand_id
1 'polypeptide(L)'
;MAQPTAAVVAVSEMAVVRVLELAGNRLMGRNGRSDRGTLQRMAPWDRHSFFRVTGEEADKVLTGVWEVPAVRGVPEELLRVLDAYVRLLLASGHSLQRSDLVQTLSRMPEQVILPWEADEASAASVTA
;
A
#
# COMPACT_ATOMS: atom_id res chain seq x y z
N MET A 1 -10.68 -4.96 19.45
CA MET A 1 -10.06 -4.70 18.13
C MET A 1 -9.38 -5.97 17.70
N ALA A 2 -9.68 -6.49 16.51
CA ALA A 2 -9.04 -7.69 15.99
C ALA A 2 -7.63 -7.34 15.50
N GLN A 3 -6.65 -8.19 15.78
CA GLN A 3 -5.30 -8.03 15.25
C GLN A 3 -5.25 -8.61 13.82
N PRO A 4 -4.67 -7.89 12.84
CA PRO A 4 -4.50 -8.44 11.50
C PRO A 4 -3.54 -9.64 11.55
N THR A 5 -3.80 -10.65 10.70
CA THR A 5 -2.89 -11.80 10.58
C THR A 5 -1.56 -11.35 9.98
N ALA A 6 -0.50 -12.14 10.20
CA ALA A 6 0.82 -11.85 9.63
C ALA A 6 0.79 -11.81 8.09
N ALA A 7 -0.05 -12.65 7.46
CA ALA A 7 -0.23 -12.66 6.01
C ALA A 7 -0.92 -11.39 5.50
N VAL A 8 -1.99 -10.94 6.16
CA VAL A 8 -2.67 -9.67 5.83
C VAL A 8 -1.70 -8.51 5.94
N VAL A 9 -0.87 -8.47 7.00
CA VAL A 9 0.16 -7.43 7.16
C VAL A 9 1.17 -7.47 6.03
N ALA A 10 1.72 -8.65 5.70
CA ALA A 10 2.74 -8.80 4.67
C ALA A 10 2.23 -8.41 3.27
N VAL A 11 1.03 -8.86 2.90
CA VAL A 11 0.39 -8.54 1.61
C VAL A 11 0.08 -7.05 1.52
N SER A 12 -0.44 -6.47 2.61
CA SER A 12 -0.68 -5.04 2.69
C SER A 12 0.60 -4.24 2.54
N GLU A 13 1.68 -4.64 3.22
CA GLU A 13 2.98 -3.99 3.15
C GLU A 13 3.54 -4.04 1.72
N MET A 14 3.50 -5.21 1.06
CA MET A 14 3.92 -5.37 -0.33
C MET A 14 3.11 -4.50 -1.29
N ALA A 15 1.79 -4.46 -1.12
CA ALA A 15 0.90 -3.65 -1.96
C ALA A 15 1.21 -2.15 -1.79
N VAL A 16 1.34 -1.68 -0.55
CA VAL A 16 1.67 -0.28 -0.24
C VAL A 16 3.05 0.10 -0.77
N VAL A 17 4.08 -0.73 -0.54
CA VAL A 17 5.43 -0.51 -1.10
C VAL A 17 5.38 -0.33 -2.61
N ARG A 18 4.65 -1.21 -3.31
CA ARG A 18 4.54 -1.12 -4.77
C ARG A 18 3.83 0.14 -5.22
N VAL A 19 2.75 0.53 -4.56
CA VAL A 19 2.02 1.76 -4.87
C VAL A 19 2.87 3.00 -4.64
N LEU A 20 3.59 3.07 -3.51
CA LEU A 20 4.47 4.20 -3.20
C LEU A 20 5.64 4.31 -4.17
N GLU A 21 6.19 3.19 -4.64
CA GLU A 21 7.19 3.17 -5.71
C GLU A 21 6.64 3.78 -7.00
N LEU A 22 5.46 3.35 -7.44
CA LEU A 22 4.82 3.87 -8.66
C LEU A 22 4.51 5.37 -8.54
N ALA A 23 3.94 5.79 -7.40
CA ALA A 23 3.63 7.18 -7.13
C ALA A 23 4.92 8.04 -7.09
N GLY A 24 5.95 7.59 -6.36
CA GLY A 24 7.25 8.27 -6.28
C GLY A 24 7.93 8.44 -7.64
N ASN A 25 7.87 7.41 -8.50
CA ASN A 25 8.41 7.48 -9.86
C ASN A 25 7.64 8.49 -10.74
N ARG A 26 6.29 8.54 -10.62
CA ARG A 26 5.45 9.52 -11.33
C ARG A 26 5.74 10.95 -10.85
N LEU A 27 5.93 11.15 -9.54
CA LEU A 27 6.29 12.45 -8.96
C LEU A 27 7.68 12.91 -9.40
N MET A 28 8.66 12.03 -9.38
CA MET A 28 10.02 12.32 -9.87
C MET A 28 10.03 12.75 -11.34
N GLY A 29 9.22 12.10 -12.19
CA GLY A 29 9.10 12.47 -13.61
C GLY A 29 8.52 13.88 -13.84
N ARG A 30 7.62 14.33 -12.95
CA ARG A 30 6.94 15.63 -13.05
C ARG A 30 7.75 16.76 -12.41
N ASN A 31 8.30 16.53 -11.23
CA ASN A 31 8.81 17.59 -10.35
C ASN A 31 10.30 17.42 -9.97
N GLY A 32 10.92 16.27 -10.27
CA GLY A 32 12.24 15.88 -9.72
C GLY A 32 13.44 16.09 -10.63
N ARG A 33 13.37 16.95 -11.67
CA ARG A 33 14.48 17.08 -12.65
C ARG A 33 15.76 17.66 -12.02
N SER A 34 15.64 18.65 -11.15
CA SER A 34 16.76 19.27 -10.40
C SER A 34 17.36 18.32 -9.37
N ASP A 35 16.52 17.52 -8.71
CA ASP A 35 16.89 16.70 -7.55
C ASP A 35 17.07 15.21 -7.89
N ARG A 36 17.18 14.89 -9.19
CA ARG A 36 17.23 13.52 -9.68
C ARG A 36 18.35 12.70 -9.04
N GLY A 37 19.52 13.30 -8.82
CA GLY A 37 20.64 12.63 -8.15
C GLY A 37 20.36 12.28 -6.68
N THR A 38 19.59 13.11 -5.98
CA THR A 38 19.17 12.84 -4.60
C THR A 38 18.10 11.75 -4.58
N LEU A 39 17.08 11.85 -5.43
CA LEU A 39 15.98 10.88 -5.52
C LEU A 39 16.44 9.48 -5.96
N GLN A 40 17.50 9.38 -6.77
CA GLN A 40 18.07 8.10 -7.17
C GLN A 40 18.79 7.36 -6.04
N ARG A 41 19.23 8.06 -4.99
CA ARG A 41 19.87 7.45 -3.81
C ARG A 41 18.87 6.97 -2.76
N MET A 42 17.61 7.41 -2.86
CA MET A 42 16.53 6.96 -1.98
C MET A 42 16.00 5.60 -2.42
N ALA A 43 15.52 4.81 -1.46
CA ALA A 43 14.77 3.61 -1.76
C ALA A 43 13.55 3.96 -2.64
N PRO A 44 13.21 3.15 -3.67
CA PRO A 44 12.18 3.51 -4.63
C PRO A 44 10.82 3.85 -4.01
N TRP A 45 10.40 3.09 -2.99
CA TRP A 45 9.16 3.32 -2.25
C TRP A 45 9.21 4.54 -1.33
N ASP A 46 10.38 5.04 -0.96
CA ASP A 46 10.52 6.23 -0.11
C ASP A 46 10.58 7.54 -0.89
N ARG A 47 10.78 7.50 -2.21
CA ARG A 47 10.90 8.72 -3.04
C ARG A 47 9.72 9.67 -2.90
N HIS A 48 8.53 9.14 -2.62
CA HIS A 48 7.33 9.94 -2.46
C HIS A 48 7.43 10.92 -1.28
N SER A 49 8.17 10.59 -0.22
CA SER A 49 8.30 11.43 0.99
C SER A 49 9.07 12.73 0.74
N PHE A 50 9.83 12.78 -0.36
CA PHE A 50 10.50 14.00 -0.80
C PHE A 50 9.52 15.07 -1.32
N PHE A 51 8.31 14.66 -1.70
CA PHE A 51 7.29 15.55 -2.25
C PHE A 51 6.16 15.71 -1.25
N ARG A 52 5.63 16.93 -1.13
CA ARG A 52 4.31 17.16 -0.51
C ARG A 52 3.28 17.23 -1.62
N VAL A 53 2.29 16.34 -1.55
CA VAL A 53 1.34 16.12 -2.64
C VAL A 53 -0.04 16.63 -2.22
N THR A 54 -0.66 17.47 -3.04
CA THR A 54 -2.05 17.89 -2.84
C THR A 54 -3.03 16.75 -3.14
N GLY A 55 -4.29 16.85 -2.70
CA GLY A 55 -5.30 15.83 -2.99
C GLY A 55 -5.49 15.56 -4.50
N GLU A 56 -5.52 16.62 -5.31
CA GLU A 56 -5.65 16.50 -6.77
C GLU A 56 -4.41 15.84 -7.42
N GLU A 57 -3.22 16.12 -6.91
CA GLU A 57 -2.01 15.46 -7.39
C GLU A 57 -1.97 14.00 -6.98
N ALA A 58 -2.47 13.67 -5.78
CA ALA A 58 -2.58 12.29 -5.30
C ALA A 58 -3.45 11.46 -6.25
N ASP A 59 -4.60 11.97 -6.68
CA ASP A 59 -5.47 11.27 -7.65
C ASP A 59 -4.73 10.94 -8.95
N LYS A 60 -3.96 11.90 -9.49
CA LYS A 60 -3.18 11.73 -10.70
C LYS A 60 -2.09 10.67 -10.54
N VAL A 61 -1.39 10.66 -9.41
CA VAL A 61 -0.27 9.71 -9.19
C VAL A 61 -0.72 8.34 -8.71
N LEU A 62 -1.95 8.21 -8.20
CA LEU A 62 -2.55 6.94 -7.76
C LEU A 62 -3.44 6.29 -8.84
N THR A 63 -3.65 6.94 -9.98
CA THR A 63 -4.45 6.34 -11.07
C THR A 63 -3.91 4.97 -11.50
N GLY A 64 -4.76 3.93 -11.44
CA GLY A 64 -4.45 2.56 -11.86
C GLY A 64 -3.47 1.78 -10.98
N VAL A 65 -3.03 2.32 -9.83
CA VAL A 65 -1.97 1.65 -9.02
C VAL A 65 -2.47 0.40 -8.29
N TRP A 66 -3.79 0.28 -8.07
CA TRP A 66 -4.43 -0.83 -7.37
C TRP A 66 -4.95 -1.94 -8.28
N GLU A 67 -4.83 -1.79 -9.61
CA GLU A 67 -5.32 -2.78 -10.58
C GLU A 67 -4.67 -4.16 -10.38
N VAL A 68 -3.36 -4.20 -10.16
CA VAL A 68 -2.64 -5.47 -9.97
C VAL A 68 -3.05 -6.18 -8.67
N PRO A 69 -3.07 -5.53 -7.50
CA PRO A 69 -3.64 -6.12 -6.28
C PRO A 69 -5.08 -6.62 -6.44
N ALA A 70 -5.93 -5.84 -7.11
CA ALA A 70 -7.34 -6.22 -7.34
C ALA A 70 -7.47 -7.49 -8.19
N VAL A 71 -6.72 -7.59 -9.30
CA VAL A 71 -6.70 -8.80 -10.16
C VAL A 71 -6.18 -10.03 -9.41
N ARG A 72 -5.36 -9.84 -8.37
CA ARG A 72 -4.86 -10.92 -7.50
C ARG A 72 -5.85 -11.33 -6.39
N GLY A 73 -7.03 -10.73 -6.35
CA GLY A 73 -8.08 -11.07 -5.39
C GLY A 73 -7.92 -10.41 -4.02
N VAL A 74 -7.12 -9.35 -3.89
CA VAL A 74 -7.08 -8.57 -2.64
C VAL A 74 -8.47 -7.94 -2.40
N PRO A 75 -9.09 -8.11 -1.22
CA PRO A 75 -10.42 -7.60 -0.94
C PRO A 75 -10.55 -6.09 -1.14
N GLU A 76 -11.67 -5.65 -1.71
CA GLU A 76 -11.90 -4.23 -2.03
C GLU A 76 -11.87 -3.35 -0.77
N GLU A 77 -12.43 -3.82 0.34
CA GLU A 77 -12.39 -3.15 1.65
C GLU A 77 -10.95 -2.90 2.10
N LEU A 78 -10.08 -3.90 1.95
CA LEU A 78 -8.67 -3.77 2.27
C LEU A 78 -8.00 -2.75 1.34
N LEU A 79 -8.24 -2.83 0.03
CA LEU A 79 -7.69 -1.87 -0.92
C LEU A 79 -8.11 -0.43 -0.61
N ARG A 80 -9.37 -0.19 -0.23
CA ARG A 80 -9.86 1.14 0.18
C ARG A 80 -9.14 1.68 1.41
N VAL A 81 -8.89 0.83 2.41
CA VAL A 81 -8.14 1.19 3.61
C VAL A 81 -6.67 1.51 3.28
N LEU A 82 -6.04 0.70 2.43
CA LEU A 82 -4.66 0.92 1.99
C LEU A 82 -4.53 2.18 1.13
N ASP A 83 -5.52 2.48 0.27
CA ASP A 83 -5.55 3.71 -0.52
C ASP A 83 -5.63 4.96 0.38
N ALA A 84 -6.51 4.95 1.38
CA ALA A 84 -6.59 6.03 2.35
C ALA A 84 -5.26 6.23 3.11
N TYR A 85 -4.61 5.14 3.51
CA TYR A 85 -3.30 5.18 4.17
C TYR A 85 -2.21 5.75 3.27
N VAL A 86 -2.13 5.31 2.00
CA VAL A 86 -1.18 5.83 1.02
C VAL A 86 -1.40 7.32 0.78
N ARG A 87 -2.66 7.77 0.65
CA ARG A 87 -2.99 9.19 0.48
C ARG A 87 -2.52 10.02 1.67
N LEU A 88 -2.62 9.50 2.90
CA LEU A 88 -2.08 10.15 4.09
C LEU A 88 -0.56 10.29 4.03
N LEU A 89 0.15 9.24 3.61
CA LEU A 89 1.61 9.28 3.44
C LEU A 89 2.02 10.31 2.38
N LEU A 90 1.33 10.33 1.23
CA LEU A 90 1.59 11.30 0.15
C LEU A 90 1.32 12.75 0.58
N ALA A 91 0.23 12.99 1.31
CA ALA A 91 -0.12 14.33 1.77
C ALA A 91 0.86 14.84 2.83
N SER A 92 1.32 13.96 3.71
CA SER A 92 2.20 14.32 4.83
C SER A 92 3.68 14.28 4.49
N GLY A 93 4.07 13.56 3.44
CA GLY A 93 5.46 13.34 3.05
C GLY A 93 6.21 12.40 4.00
N HIS A 94 5.54 11.46 4.66
CA HIS A 94 6.19 10.48 5.55
C HIS A 94 6.45 9.15 4.85
N SER A 95 7.58 8.53 5.19
CA SER A 95 7.89 7.16 4.79
C SER A 95 6.93 6.13 5.42
N LEU A 96 6.77 5.00 4.74
CA LEU A 96 6.04 3.84 5.25
C LEU A 96 6.67 3.34 6.56
N GLN A 97 5.85 3.20 7.60
CA GLN A 97 6.22 2.54 8.85
C GLN A 97 5.30 1.35 9.07
N ARG A 98 5.89 0.17 9.28
CA ARG A 98 5.12 -1.07 9.47
C ARG A 98 4.18 -1.00 10.68
N SER A 99 4.59 -0.32 11.76
CA SER A 99 3.75 -0.10 12.94
C SER A 99 2.46 0.64 12.60
N ASP A 100 2.54 1.67 11.76
CA ASP A 100 1.41 2.51 11.40
C ASP A 100 0.46 1.78 10.45
N LEU A 101 1.03 0.95 9.58
CA LEU A 101 0.26 0.04 8.75
C LEU A 101 -0.52 -0.97 9.60
N VAL A 102 0.15 -1.64 10.56
CA VAL A 102 -0.52 -2.56 11.50
C VAL A 102 -1.63 -1.85 12.27
N GLN A 103 -1.36 -0.63 12.76
CA GLN A 103 -2.37 0.17 13.44
C GLN A 103 -3.56 0.50 12.53
N THR A 104 -3.30 0.86 11.28
CA THR A 104 -4.35 1.13 10.28
C THR A 104 -5.22 -0.10 10.04
N LEU A 105 -4.60 -1.26 9.83
CA LEU A 105 -5.29 -2.53 9.60
C LEU A 105 -6.12 -2.97 10.82
N SER A 106 -5.61 -2.78 12.04
CA SER A 106 -6.32 -3.15 13.28
C SER A 106 -7.59 -2.34 13.56
N ARG A 107 -7.81 -1.24 12.81
CA ARG A 107 -9.04 -0.43 12.88
C ARG A 107 -10.12 -0.89 11.90
N MET A 108 -9.83 -1.88 11.06
CA MET A 108 -10.84 -2.44 10.16
C MET A 108 -11.96 -3.12 10.96
N PRO A 109 -13.24 -2.88 10.59
CA PRO A 109 -14.38 -3.44 11.33
C PRO A 109 -14.52 -4.95 11.14
N GLU A 110 -14.02 -5.49 10.04
CA GLU A 110 -14.14 -6.90 9.66
C GLU A 110 -12.77 -7.58 9.61
N GLN A 111 -12.75 -8.88 9.93
CA GLN A 111 -11.56 -9.69 9.72
C GLN A 111 -11.35 -9.90 8.22
N VAL A 112 -10.20 -9.46 7.73
CA VAL A 112 -9.80 -9.70 6.35
C VAL A 112 -9.33 -11.15 6.23
N ILE A 113 -9.96 -11.90 5.35
CA ILE A 113 -9.53 -13.24 4.95
C ILE A 113 -9.01 -13.14 3.53
N LEU A 114 -7.77 -13.55 3.32
CA LEU A 114 -7.20 -13.57 1.98
C LEU A 114 -7.72 -14.80 1.22
N PRO A 115 -8.01 -14.69 -0.08
CA PRO A 115 -8.68 -15.78 -0.81
C PRO A 115 -7.88 -17.09 -0.82
N TRP A 116 -6.55 -17.02 -0.81
CA TRP A 116 -5.69 -18.22 -0.74
C TRP A 116 -5.56 -18.80 0.68
N GLU A 117 -5.88 -18.06 1.74
CA GLU A 117 -5.96 -18.62 3.10
C GLU A 117 -7.24 -19.45 3.28
N ALA A 118 -8.32 -19.10 2.56
CA ALA A 118 -9.56 -19.86 2.57
C ALA A 118 -9.40 -21.25 1.89
N ASP A 119 -8.60 -21.32 0.82
CA ASP A 119 -8.30 -22.56 0.12
C ASP A 119 -7.44 -23.52 0.97
N GLU A 120 -6.45 -23.01 1.71
CA GLU A 120 -5.63 -23.83 2.61
C GLU A 120 -6.43 -24.41 3.78
N ALA A 121 -7.35 -23.63 4.36
CA ALA A 121 -8.24 -24.11 5.42
C ALA A 121 -9.21 -25.20 4.91
N SER A 122 -9.69 -25.07 3.67
CA SER A 122 -10.53 -26.06 3.00
C SER A 122 -9.76 -27.37 2.72
N ALA A 123 -8.54 -27.27 2.20
CA ALA A 123 -7.69 -28.43 1.91
C ALA A 123 -7.27 -29.21 3.19
N ALA A 124 -6.99 -28.49 4.28
CA ALA A 124 -6.67 -29.10 5.57
C ALA A 124 -7.87 -29.84 6.20
N SER A 125 -9.10 -29.42 5.91
CA SER A 125 -10.32 -30.05 6.43
C SER A 125 -10.70 -31.35 5.70
N VAL A 126 -10.20 -31.56 4.49
CA VAL A 126 -10.48 -32.78 3.67
C VAL A 126 -9.53 -33.93 4.02
N THR A 127 -8.45 -33.66 4.76
CA THR A 127 -7.41 -34.65 5.12
C THR A 127 -7.44 -35.10 6.58
N ALA A 128 -8.41 -34.62 7.36
CA ALA A 128 -8.66 -35.00 8.76
C ALA A 128 -9.83 -35.98 8.89
#